data_AF-A0A0R2FTK0-F1
#
_entry.id   AF-A0A0R2FTK0-F1
#
_cell.length_a   1.000
_cell.length_b   1.000
_cell.length_c   1.000
_cell.angle_alpha   90.00
_cell.angle_beta   90.00
_cell.angle_gamma   90.00
#
_symmetry.space_group_name_H-M   'P 1'
#
loop_
_entity.id
_entity.type
_entity.pdbx_description
1 polymer ?
#
loop_
_entity_poly.entity_id
_entity_poly.type
_entity_poly.pdbx_seq_one_letter_code
_entity_poly.pdbx_strand_id
1 'polypeptide(L)'
;MITDSNIKEILTMPSAKKGIKIIMTSMNVERNEAANLLYVDWIERRAKKVPHNRLVAYAKKHTKELEYSARSVRQSYFKKWKDEREKENRATALANGWLVVGMSEEEKHELIEKALPKLRDIFINLNTRKFVESVLKNGKEETKQKFKLTDKQFGRKIRDIELLCAKNRLGIKKLFAKDKDAKELVILNQFIELIESENDNYDALIGEYIRSNADYFDNLIGNISGIYSPILLAENWEVARLRDKYKLVNYVYRRFEYLENV
;
A
#
# COMPACT_ATOMS: atom_id res chain seq x y z
N MET A 1 45.60 0.02 -24.12
CA MET A 1 44.97 0.45 -22.85
C MET A 1 44.26 1.78 -23.08
N ILE A 2 43.15 2.03 -22.39
CA ILE A 2 42.55 3.38 -22.35
C ILE A 2 43.48 4.16 -21.43
N THR A 3 44.08 5.23 -21.90
CA THR A 3 44.91 6.08 -21.05
C THR A 3 44.02 7.12 -20.37
N ASP A 4 44.27 7.42 -19.10
CA ASP A 4 43.57 8.49 -18.36
C ASP A 4 43.68 9.85 -19.07
N SER A 5 44.73 10.03 -19.87
CA SER A 5 44.95 11.18 -20.75
C SER A 5 43.85 11.32 -21.81
N ASN A 6 43.45 10.23 -22.49
CA ASN A 6 42.40 10.27 -23.51
C ASN A 6 41.02 10.58 -22.89
N ILE A 7 40.75 10.04 -21.70
CA ILE A 7 39.51 10.31 -20.96
C ILE A 7 39.44 11.78 -20.57
N LYS A 8 40.52 12.33 -20.00
CA LYS A 8 40.60 13.74 -19.63
C LYS A 8 40.37 14.65 -20.84
N GLU A 9 40.96 14.34 -22.00
CA GLU A 9 40.74 15.13 -23.21
C GLU A 9 39.25 15.11 -23.64
N ILE A 10 38.61 13.94 -23.68
CA ILE A 10 37.20 13.81 -24.07
C ILE A 10 36.29 14.58 -23.10
N LEU A 11 36.54 14.49 -21.79
CA LEU A 11 35.74 15.17 -20.77
C LEU A 11 35.91 16.71 -20.76
N THR A 12 36.97 17.23 -21.38
CA THR A 12 37.15 18.68 -21.55
C THR A 12 36.36 19.28 -22.72
N MET A 13 35.81 18.44 -23.61
CA MET A 13 35.07 18.86 -24.80
C MET A 13 33.76 19.60 -24.43
N PRO A 14 33.29 20.58 -25.23
CA PRO A 14 32.06 21.30 -24.95
C PRO A 14 30.81 20.41 -24.84
N SER A 15 30.68 19.42 -25.72
CA SER A 15 29.57 18.45 -25.70
C SER A 15 29.59 17.58 -24.44
N ALA A 16 30.78 17.13 -24.02
CA ALA A 16 30.96 16.38 -22.78
C ALA A 16 30.64 17.25 -21.55
N LYS A 17 31.18 18.48 -21.47
CA LYS A 17 30.86 19.44 -20.39
C LYS A 17 29.36 19.72 -20.27
N LYS A 18 28.68 19.89 -21.40
CA LYS A 18 27.22 20.08 -21.44
C LYS A 18 26.48 18.83 -20.97
N GLY A 19 26.89 17.64 -21.42
CA GLY A 19 26.33 16.36 -20.98
C GLY A 19 26.50 16.12 -19.48
N ILE A 20 27.70 16.39 -18.95
CA ILE A 20 28.02 16.31 -17.52
C ILE A 20 27.12 17.25 -16.72
N LYS A 21 26.98 18.51 -17.14
CA LYS A 21 26.09 19.47 -16.46
C LYS A 21 24.64 18.98 -16.44
N ILE A 22 24.14 18.41 -17.53
CA ILE A 22 22.78 17.84 -17.58
C ILE A 22 22.63 16.70 -16.57
N ILE A 23 23.59 15.78 -16.50
CA ILE A 23 23.56 14.65 -15.55
C ILE A 23 23.64 15.18 -14.11
N MET A 24 24.59 16.07 -13.80
CA MET A 24 24.72 16.69 -12.48
C MET A 24 23.42 17.34 -12.02
N THR A 25 22.83 18.20 -12.84
CA THR A 25 21.59 18.91 -12.47
C THR A 25 20.39 17.98 -12.38
N SER A 26 20.28 16.98 -13.26
CA SER A 26 19.11 16.08 -13.28
C SER A 26 19.14 14.99 -12.22
N MET A 27 20.33 14.59 -11.76
CA MET A 27 20.51 13.48 -10.81
C MET A 27 21.06 13.94 -9.46
N ASN A 28 21.40 15.22 -9.31
CA ASN A 28 22.04 15.81 -8.12
C ASN A 28 23.32 15.06 -7.69
N VAL A 29 24.16 14.70 -8.66
CA VAL A 29 25.42 13.98 -8.45
C VAL A 29 26.62 14.89 -8.64
N GLU A 30 27.73 14.53 -8.03
CA GLU A 30 28.99 15.26 -8.18
C GLU A 30 29.52 15.18 -9.61
N ARG A 31 30.35 16.17 -9.97
CA ARG A 31 30.90 16.29 -11.32
C ARG A 31 31.68 15.05 -11.78
N ASN A 32 32.46 14.46 -10.89
CA ASN A 32 33.28 13.28 -11.20
C ASN A 32 32.41 12.06 -11.48
N GLU A 33 31.34 11.89 -10.71
CA GLU A 33 30.36 10.82 -10.91
C GLU A 33 29.58 11.01 -12.21
N ALA A 34 29.10 12.23 -12.49
CA ALA A 34 28.44 12.55 -13.75
C ALA A 34 29.35 12.31 -14.97
N ALA A 35 30.64 12.63 -14.85
CA ALA A 35 31.63 12.38 -15.88
C ALA A 35 31.83 10.87 -16.14
N ASN A 36 31.92 10.07 -15.08
CA ASN A 36 32.04 8.63 -15.18
C ASN A 36 30.79 7.99 -15.80
N LEU A 37 29.60 8.40 -15.38
CA LEU A 37 28.33 7.88 -15.93
C LEU A 37 28.19 8.18 -17.42
N LEU A 38 28.52 9.40 -17.84
CA LEU A 38 28.52 9.80 -19.24
C LEU A 38 29.50 8.96 -20.05
N TYR A 39 30.70 8.79 -19.52
CA TYR A 39 31.79 8.08 -20.18
C TYR A 39 31.48 6.59 -20.36
N VAL A 40 30.97 5.93 -19.32
CA VAL A 40 30.56 4.52 -19.37
C VAL A 40 29.45 4.29 -20.39
N ASP A 41 28.35 5.07 -20.36
CA ASP A 41 27.26 4.89 -21.33
C ASP A 41 27.74 5.14 -22.77
N TRP A 42 28.58 6.14 -22.97
CA TRP A 42 29.12 6.44 -24.29
C TRP A 42 30.01 5.33 -24.83
N ILE A 43 30.92 4.78 -24.02
CA ILE A 43 31.75 3.65 -24.42
C ILE A 43 30.90 2.42 -24.69
N GLU A 44 30.03 2.03 -23.77
CA GLU A 44 29.30 0.78 -23.88
C GLU A 44 28.32 0.76 -25.05
N ARG A 45 27.69 1.90 -25.35
CA ARG A 45 26.60 1.95 -26.34
C ARG A 45 27.04 2.49 -27.70
N ARG A 46 28.08 3.33 -27.75
CA ARG A 46 28.41 4.10 -28.96
C ARG A 46 29.85 3.92 -29.41
N ALA A 47 30.82 3.92 -28.49
CA ALA A 47 32.24 3.75 -28.82
C ALA A 47 32.76 2.31 -28.66
N LYS A 48 31.90 1.31 -28.40
CA LYS A 48 32.28 -0.08 -28.07
C LYS A 48 33.21 -0.74 -29.09
N LYS A 49 33.05 -0.40 -30.38
CA LYS A 49 33.84 -0.96 -31.49
C LYS A 49 35.02 -0.07 -31.89
N VAL A 50 35.21 1.08 -31.24
CA VAL A 50 36.25 2.04 -31.60
C VAL A 50 37.55 1.67 -30.87
N PRO A 51 38.67 1.51 -31.60
CA PRO A 51 39.94 1.22 -30.96
C PRO A 51 40.39 2.40 -30.09
N HIS A 52 41.04 2.09 -28.98
CA HIS A 52 41.25 3.02 -27.86
C HIS A 52 42.08 4.25 -28.24
N ASN A 53 43.00 4.08 -29.18
CA ASN A 53 43.85 5.14 -29.75
C ASN A 53 43.09 6.10 -30.68
N ARG A 54 41.87 5.77 -31.11
CA ARG A 54 41.02 6.62 -31.98
C ARG A 54 39.83 7.25 -31.24
N LEU A 55 39.67 6.98 -29.94
CA LEU A 55 38.51 7.45 -29.17
C LEU A 55 38.37 8.98 -29.15
N VAL A 56 39.48 9.71 -29.03
CA VAL A 56 39.46 11.19 -29.03
C VAL A 56 39.02 11.73 -30.40
N ALA A 57 39.59 11.20 -31.48
CA ALA A 57 39.21 11.61 -32.84
C ALA A 57 37.74 11.26 -33.15
N TYR A 58 37.29 10.10 -32.68
CA TYR A 58 35.90 9.68 -32.79
C TYR A 58 34.96 10.61 -32.00
N ALA A 59 35.29 10.95 -30.75
CA ALA A 59 34.52 11.90 -29.94
C ALA A 59 34.41 13.29 -30.58
N LYS A 60 35.50 13.79 -31.19
CA LYS A 60 35.52 15.08 -31.92
C LYS A 60 34.59 15.07 -33.13
N LYS A 61 34.51 13.95 -33.86
CA LYS A 61 33.66 13.80 -35.05
C LYS A 61 32.18 13.52 -34.69
N HIS A 62 31.94 12.85 -33.57
CA HIS A 62 30.63 12.36 -33.14
C HIS A 62 30.11 13.08 -31.88
N THR A 63 30.18 14.40 -31.84
CA THR A 63 29.78 15.20 -30.67
C THR A 63 28.33 15.00 -30.26
N LYS A 64 27.42 14.76 -31.23
CA LYS A 64 26.01 14.42 -30.97
C LYS A 64 25.83 13.12 -30.19
N GLU A 65 26.73 12.16 -30.35
CA GLU A 65 26.66 10.88 -29.64
C GLU A 65 26.88 11.05 -28.14
N LEU A 66 27.75 11.98 -27.73
CA LEU A 66 27.94 12.37 -26.33
C LEU A 66 26.69 13.04 -25.75
N GLU A 67 26.01 13.89 -26.51
CA GLU A 67 24.73 14.49 -26.08
C GLU A 67 23.63 13.43 -25.93
N TYR A 68 23.55 12.47 -26.85
CA TYR A 68 22.61 11.34 -26.74
C TYR A 68 22.95 10.43 -25.56
N SER A 69 24.23 10.25 -25.22
CA SER A 69 24.65 9.53 -24.02
C SER A 69 24.14 10.20 -22.75
N ALA A 70 24.24 11.52 -22.64
CA ALA A 70 23.70 12.24 -21.48
C ALA A 70 22.18 12.02 -21.33
N ARG A 71 21.43 12.03 -22.43
CA ARG A 71 19.99 11.73 -22.44
C ARG A 71 19.71 10.27 -22.05
N SER A 72 20.50 9.33 -22.56
CA SER A 72 20.42 7.89 -22.30
C SER A 72 20.64 7.57 -20.81
N VAL A 73 21.68 8.15 -20.21
CA VAL A 73 21.98 8.04 -18.78
C VAL A 73 20.80 8.54 -17.96
N ARG A 74 20.31 9.75 -18.27
CA ARG A 74 19.16 10.34 -17.59
C ARG A 74 17.92 9.45 -17.67
N GLN A 75 17.57 8.97 -18.86
CA GLN A 75 16.41 8.09 -19.05
C GLN A 75 16.55 6.77 -18.29
N SER A 76 17.75 6.17 -18.30
CA SER A 76 18.02 4.92 -17.60
C SER A 76 17.94 5.10 -16.08
N TYR A 77 18.45 6.22 -15.55
CA TYR A 77 18.35 6.58 -14.14
C TYR A 77 16.90 6.75 -13.68
N PHE A 78 16.12 7.59 -14.36
CA PHE A 78 14.72 7.81 -13.97
C PHE A 78 13.84 6.57 -14.16
N LYS A 79 14.17 5.70 -15.12
CA LYS A 79 13.50 4.41 -15.26
C LYS A 79 13.80 3.50 -14.06
N LYS A 80 15.08 3.34 -13.68
CA LYS A 80 15.47 2.57 -12.48
C LYS A 80 14.86 3.14 -11.21
N TRP A 81 14.93 4.45 -11.02
CA TRP A 81 14.32 5.14 -9.88
C TRP A 81 12.81 4.91 -9.80
N LYS A 82 12.11 4.95 -10.95
CA LYS A 82 10.68 4.64 -11.01
C LYS A 82 10.40 3.17 -10.67
N ASP A 83 11.17 2.24 -11.24
CA ASP A 83 11.03 0.81 -10.98
C ASP A 83 11.33 0.49 -9.51
N GLU A 84 12.32 1.14 -8.89
CA GLU A 84 12.66 1.05 -7.48
C GLU A 84 11.56 1.61 -6.60
N ARG A 85 11.01 2.80 -6.91
CA ARG A 85 9.85 3.33 -6.20
C ARG A 85 8.61 2.47 -6.36
N GLU A 86 8.38 1.85 -7.52
CA GLU A 86 7.26 0.92 -7.69
C GLU A 86 7.48 -0.35 -6.86
N LYS A 87 8.71 -0.85 -6.75
CA LYS A 87 9.06 -1.96 -5.84
C LYS A 87 8.93 -1.58 -4.38
N GLU A 88 9.40 -0.41 -3.99
CA GLU A 88 9.30 0.14 -2.64
C GLU A 88 7.83 0.36 -2.29
N ASN A 89 7.04 1.03 -3.14
CA ASN A 89 5.60 1.18 -2.93
C ASN A 89 4.88 -0.17 -2.82
N ARG A 90 5.29 -1.19 -3.59
CA ARG A 90 4.77 -2.56 -3.42
C ARG A 90 5.21 -3.19 -2.11
N ALA A 91 6.47 -3.02 -1.70
CA ALA A 91 7.01 -3.52 -0.43
C ALA A 91 6.38 -2.81 0.79
N THR A 92 6.18 -1.50 0.72
CA THR A 92 5.45 -0.71 1.71
C THR A 92 3.96 -1.06 1.70
N ALA A 93 3.36 -1.35 0.55
CA ALA A 93 2.01 -1.90 0.49
C ALA A 93 1.94 -3.34 1.06
N LEU A 94 2.99 -4.15 0.95
CA LEU A 94 3.09 -5.45 1.63
C LEU A 94 3.24 -5.28 3.15
N ALA A 95 4.13 -4.40 3.60
CA ALA A 95 4.37 -4.11 5.01
C ALA A 95 3.18 -3.42 5.71
N ASN A 96 2.42 -2.60 4.98
CA ASN A 96 1.21 -1.94 5.47
C ASN A 96 -0.06 -2.79 5.28
N GLY A 97 0.05 -4.06 4.87
CA GLY A 97 -1.09 -4.98 4.73
C GLY A 97 -2.08 -4.63 3.61
N TRP A 98 -1.66 -3.88 2.59
CA TRP A 98 -2.50 -3.47 1.45
C TRP A 98 -2.37 -4.37 0.22
N LEU A 99 -1.48 -5.37 0.25
CA LEU A 99 -1.36 -6.41 -0.78
C LEU A 99 -1.72 -7.78 -0.21
N VAL A 100 -2.67 -8.44 -0.88
CA VAL A 100 -3.26 -9.78 -0.65
C VAL A 100 -2.24 -10.93 -0.78
N VAL A 101 -0.94 -10.65 -0.67
CA VAL A 101 0.13 -11.65 -0.77
C VAL A 101 0.54 -12.05 0.65
N GLY A 102 0.07 -13.22 1.09
CA GLY A 102 0.27 -13.73 2.44
C GLY A 102 -1.03 -14.10 3.16
N MET A 103 -2.19 -13.72 2.61
CA MET A 103 -3.47 -14.15 3.14
C MET A 103 -3.71 -15.63 2.86
N SER A 104 -4.22 -16.36 3.85
CA SER A 104 -4.71 -17.71 3.64
C SER A 104 -5.89 -17.70 2.66
N GLU A 105 -6.21 -18.85 2.06
CA GLU A 105 -7.36 -18.92 1.15
C GLU A 105 -8.68 -18.63 1.88
N GLU A 106 -8.76 -18.97 3.16
CA GLU A 106 -9.91 -18.67 4.02
C GLU A 106 -10.07 -17.16 4.23
N GLU A 107 -8.97 -16.44 4.52
CA GLU A 107 -9.03 -14.99 4.72
C GLU A 107 -9.38 -14.25 3.41
N LYS A 108 -8.90 -14.76 2.26
CA LYS A 108 -9.29 -14.22 0.94
C LYS A 108 -10.77 -14.44 0.68
N HIS A 109 -11.28 -15.63 0.99
CA HIS A 109 -12.69 -15.96 0.81
C HIS A 109 -13.57 -15.07 1.67
N GLU A 110 -13.21 -14.85 2.94
CA GLU A 110 -13.94 -13.97 3.85
C GLU A 110 -13.97 -12.52 3.35
N LEU A 111 -12.85 -12.00 2.82
CA LEU A 111 -12.82 -10.67 2.21
C LEU A 111 -13.70 -10.57 0.96
N ILE A 112 -13.69 -11.60 0.11
CA ILE A 112 -14.52 -11.65 -1.09
C ILE A 112 -16.00 -11.64 -0.69
N GLU A 113 -16.41 -12.46 0.27
CA GLU A 113 -17.79 -12.49 0.76
C GLU A 113 -18.24 -11.15 1.32
N LYS A 114 -17.38 -10.45 2.07
CA LYS A 114 -17.67 -9.10 2.57
C LYS A 114 -17.75 -8.04 1.46
N ALA A 115 -16.96 -8.17 0.40
CA ALA A 115 -16.90 -7.19 -0.69
C ALA A 115 -18.06 -7.31 -1.67
N LEU A 116 -18.51 -8.54 -1.97
CA LEU A 116 -19.57 -8.84 -2.95
C LEU A 116 -20.88 -8.04 -2.76
N PRO A 117 -21.50 -7.99 -1.57
CA PRO A 117 -22.76 -7.27 -1.38
C PRO A 117 -22.59 -5.75 -1.56
N LYS A 118 -21.41 -5.21 -1.27
CA LYS A 118 -21.09 -3.78 -1.38
C LYS A 118 -20.73 -3.34 -2.80
N LEU A 119 -20.56 -4.26 -3.76
CA LEU A 119 -20.22 -3.91 -5.13
C LEU A 119 -21.23 -2.97 -5.79
N ARG A 120 -22.51 -3.03 -5.37
CA ARG A 120 -23.55 -2.11 -5.85
C ARG A 120 -23.30 -0.67 -5.42
N ASP A 121 -22.78 -0.50 -4.21
CA ASP A 121 -22.50 0.83 -3.63
C ASP A 121 -21.14 1.37 -4.09
N ILE A 122 -20.21 0.48 -4.42
CA ILE A 122 -18.89 0.85 -4.95
C ILE A 122 -18.96 1.17 -6.45
N PHE A 123 -19.71 0.38 -7.23
CA PHE A 123 -19.78 0.49 -8.69
C PHE A 123 -21.22 0.70 -9.17
N ILE A 124 -21.55 1.96 -9.50
CA ILE A 124 -22.84 2.34 -10.06
C ILE A 124 -23.10 1.61 -11.40
N ASN A 125 -22.07 1.45 -12.23
CA ASN A 125 -22.18 0.80 -13.53
C ASN A 125 -22.37 -0.72 -13.40
N LEU A 126 -23.49 -1.24 -13.91
CA LEU A 126 -23.83 -2.66 -13.88
C LEU A 126 -22.79 -3.56 -14.58
N ASN A 127 -22.23 -3.13 -15.71
CA ASN A 127 -21.26 -3.92 -16.47
C ASN A 127 -19.91 -4.00 -15.73
N THR A 128 -19.50 -2.91 -15.08
CA THR A 128 -18.31 -2.89 -14.22
C THR A 128 -18.53 -3.79 -13.01
N ARG A 129 -19.69 -3.69 -12.36
CA ARG A 129 -20.06 -4.53 -11.22
C ARG A 129 -20.06 -6.03 -11.57
N LYS A 130 -20.73 -6.43 -12.65
CA LYS A 130 -20.74 -7.84 -13.11
C LYS A 130 -19.35 -8.35 -13.46
N PHE A 131 -18.50 -7.49 -14.02
CA PHE A 131 -17.12 -7.84 -14.31
C PHE A 131 -16.32 -8.06 -13.03
N VAL A 132 -16.36 -7.12 -12.09
CA VAL A 132 -15.66 -7.23 -10.79
C VAL A 132 -16.16 -8.44 -10.00
N GLU A 133 -17.48 -8.65 -9.94
CA GLU A 133 -18.09 -9.81 -9.30
C GLU A 133 -17.56 -11.12 -9.88
N SER A 134 -17.49 -11.23 -11.21
CA SER A 134 -16.91 -12.40 -11.88
C SER A 134 -15.43 -12.57 -11.55
N VAL A 135 -14.64 -11.48 -11.52
CA VAL A 135 -13.22 -11.56 -11.15
C VAL A 135 -13.05 -12.07 -9.71
N LEU A 136 -13.87 -11.58 -8.78
CA LEU A 136 -13.77 -11.97 -7.37
C LEU A 136 -14.24 -13.41 -7.12
N LYS A 137 -15.31 -13.87 -7.78
CA LYS A 137 -15.84 -15.23 -7.58
C LYS A 137 -15.08 -16.31 -8.35
N ASN A 138 -14.66 -15.99 -9.57
CA ASN A 138 -14.23 -16.99 -10.56
C ASN A 138 -12.78 -16.78 -11.03
N GLY A 139 -12.14 -15.69 -10.62
CA GLY A 139 -10.78 -15.37 -11.03
C GLY A 139 -10.64 -14.96 -12.50
N LYS A 140 -9.38 -14.87 -12.96
CA LYS A 140 -9.02 -14.26 -14.23
C LYS A 140 -9.47 -15.06 -15.45
N GLU A 141 -9.16 -16.35 -15.50
CA GLU A 141 -9.32 -17.14 -16.73
C GLU A 141 -10.79 -17.39 -17.06
N GLU A 142 -11.62 -17.75 -16.07
CA GLU A 142 -13.06 -17.88 -16.26
C GLU A 142 -13.72 -16.55 -16.61
N THR A 143 -13.32 -15.46 -15.97
CA THR A 143 -13.86 -14.13 -16.29
C THR A 143 -13.51 -13.70 -17.71
N LYS A 144 -12.29 -13.98 -18.18
CA LYS A 144 -11.90 -13.72 -19.56
C LYS A 144 -12.78 -14.49 -20.55
N GLN A 145 -13.05 -15.76 -20.28
CA GLN A 145 -13.92 -16.59 -21.12
C GLN A 145 -15.35 -16.04 -21.14
N LYS A 146 -15.92 -15.76 -19.96
CA LYS A 146 -17.29 -15.25 -19.80
C LYS A 146 -17.53 -13.91 -20.51
N PHE A 147 -16.55 -13.01 -20.46
CA PHE A 147 -16.63 -11.68 -21.09
C PHE A 147 -15.97 -11.59 -22.47
N LYS A 148 -15.45 -12.71 -23.01
CA LYS A 148 -14.75 -12.79 -24.30
C LYS A 148 -13.63 -11.75 -24.43
N LEU A 149 -12.77 -11.65 -23.41
CA LEU A 149 -11.70 -10.67 -23.33
C LEU A 149 -10.34 -11.28 -23.63
N THR A 150 -9.51 -10.55 -24.38
CA THR A 150 -8.07 -10.84 -24.49
C THR A 150 -7.33 -10.44 -23.20
N ASP A 151 -6.14 -11.00 -22.96
CA ASP A 151 -5.32 -10.63 -21.80
C ASP A 151 -5.02 -9.13 -21.71
N LYS A 152 -4.78 -8.48 -22.86
CA LYS A 152 -4.55 -7.03 -22.92
C LYS A 152 -5.79 -6.24 -22.50
N GLN A 153 -6.97 -6.65 -22.95
CA GLN A 153 -8.23 -5.99 -22.60
C GLN A 153 -8.60 -6.22 -21.13
N PHE A 154 -8.40 -7.45 -20.63
CA PHE A 154 -8.57 -7.77 -19.22
C PHE A 154 -7.67 -6.89 -18.34
N GLY A 155 -6.37 -6.85 -18.63
CA GLY A 155 -5.41 -6.05 -17.87
C GLY A 155 -5.65 -4.54 -17.99
N ARG A 156 -6.28 -4.05 -19.07
CA ARG A 156 -6.72 -2.65 -19.16
C ARG A 156 -7.92 -2.39 -18.26
N LYS A 157 -8.96 -3.26 -18.30
CA LYS A 157 -10.15 -3.13 -17.46
C LYS A 157 -9.81 -3.17 -15.97
N ILE A 158 -8.94 -4.08 -15.55
CA ILE A 158 -8.49 -4.16 -14.14
C ILE A 158 -7.85 -2.85 -13.72
N ARG A 159 -6.91 -2.31 -14.51
CA ARG A 159 -6.28 -1.02 -14.20
C ARG A 159 -7.28 0.14 -14.11
N ASP A 160 -8.25 0.18 -15.00
CA ASP A 160 -9.29 1.22 -14.98
C ASP A 160 -10.16 1.11 -13.70
N ILE A 161 -10.44 -0.11 -13.25
CA ILE A 161 -11.16 -0.38 -12.00
C ILE A 161 -10.31 -0.01 -10.79
N GLU A 162 -9.03 -0.38 -10.75
CA GLU A 162 -8.09 -0.01 -9.69
C GLU A 162 -7.99 1.51 -9.53
N LEU A 163 -7.88 2.23 -10.65
CA LEU A 163 -7.88 3.69 -10.66
C LEU A 163 -9.18 4.27 -10.09
N LEU A 164 -10.32 3.67 -10.43
CA LEU A 164 -11.62 4.10 -9.91
C LEU A 164 -11.74 3.87 -8.39
N CYS A 165 -11.30 2.70 -7.92
CA CYS A 165 -11.24 2.39 -6.48
C CYS A 165 -10.28 3.32 -5.73
N ALA A 166 -9.13 3.64 -6.31
CA ALA A 166 -8.16 4.56 -5.72
C ALA A 166 -8.73 5.98 -5.59
N LYS A 167 -9.48 6.47 -6.59
CA LYS A 167 -10.15 7.77 -6.52
C LYS A 167 -11.25 7.81 -5.45
N ASN A 168 -12.04 6.75 -5.33
CA ASN A 168 -13.17 6.68 -4.39
C ASN A 168 -12.80 6.07 -3.04
N ARG A 169 -11.51 6.01 -2.72
CA ARG A 169 -10.97 5.26 -1.59
C ARG A 169 -11.57 5.61 -0.25
N LEU A 170 -11.81 6.90 0.02
CA LEU A 170 -12.40 7.34 1.28
C LEU A 170 -13.86 6.89 1.43
N GLY A 171 -14.65 6.95 0.34
CA GLY A 171 -16.02 6.45 0.33
C GLY A 171 -16.07 4.93 0.53
N ILE A 172 -15.19 4.21 -0.15
CA ILE A 172 -15.04 2.75 0.03
C ILE A 172 -14.66 2.43 1.48
N LYS A 173 -13.67 3.10 2.08
CA LYS A 173 -13.31 2.91 3.49
C LYS A 173 -14.50 3.12 4.43
N LYS A 174 -15.33 4.13 4.20
CA LYS A 174 -16.54 4.37 5.01
C LYS A 174 -17.57 3.24 4.88
N LEU A 175 -17.75 2.67 3.70
CA LEU A 175 -18.67 1.53 3.49
C LEU A 175 -18.27 0.28 4.28
N PHE A 176 -16.96 0.09 4.51
CA PHE A 176 -16.44 -0.99 5.34
C PHE A 176 -16.29 -0.60 6.82
N ALA A 177 -16.15 0.69 7.14
CA ALA A 177 -16.18 1.19 8.52
C ALA A 177 -17.56 0.99 9.15
N LYS A 178 -18.65 1.20 8.41
CA LYS A 178 -20.02 0.92 8.88
C LYS A 178 -20.23 -0.51 9.36
N ASP A 179 -19.55 -1.50 8.77
CA ASP A 179 -19.65 -2.89 9.23
C ASP A 179 -18.84 -3.12 10.50
N LYS A 180 -17.75 -2.37 10.70
CA LYS A 180 -16.97 -2.41 11.93
C LYS A 180 -17.77 -1.78 13.07
N ASP A 181 -18.39 -0.63 12.81
CA ASP A 181 -19.29 0.06 13.74
C ASP A 181 -20.53 -0.79 14.05
N ALA A 182 -21.09 -1.50 13.06
CA ALA A 182 -22.21 -2.43 13.28
C ALA A 182 -21.82 -3.66 14.11
N LYS A 183 -20.63 -4.23 13.91
CA LYS A 183 -20.12 -5.32 14.76
C LYS A 183 -19.81 -4.84 16.17
N GLU A 184 -19.25 -3.64 16.31
CA GLU A 184 -19.02 -2.99 17.59
C GLU A 184 -20.34 -2.77 18.33
N LEU A 185 -21.38 -2.28 17.65
CA LEU A 185 -22.73 -2.14 18.19
C LEU A 185 -23.30 -3.47 18.69
N VAL A 186 -23.13 -4.58 17.96
CA VAL A 186 -23.60 -5.90 18.41
C VAL A 186 -22.90 -6.33 19.70
N ILE A 187 -21.58 -6.16 19.78
CA ILE A 187 -20.79 -6.53 20.98
C ILE A 187 -21.20 -5.66 22.18
N LEU A 188 -21.34 -4.34 21.96
CA LEU A 188 -21.75 -3.41 23.00
C LEU A 188 -23.20 -3.64 23.46
N ASN A 189 -24.13 -3.91 22.54
CA ASN A 189 -25.53 -4.20 22.87
C ASN A 189 -25.66 -5.48 23.71
N GLN A 190 -24.98 -6.55 23.33
CA GLN A 190 -24.97 -7.80 24.11
C GLN A 190 -24.37 -7.59 25.51
N PHE A 191 -23.33 -6.76 25.63
CA PHE A 191 -22.77 -6.41 26.94
C PHE A 191 -23.75 -5.60 27.79
N ILE A 192 -24.48 -4.67 27.20
CA ILE A 192 -25.54 -3.89 27.86
C ILE A 192 -26.68 -4.81 28.31
N GLU A 193 -27.16 -5.70 27.44
CA GLU A 193 -28.19 -6.69 27.77
C GLU A 193 -27.77 -7.58 28.95
N LEU A 194 -26.50 -7.97 29.04
CA LEU A 194 -25.98 -8.73 30.18
C LEU A 194 -25.99 -7.93 31.49
N ILE A 195 -25.73 -6.62 31.43
CA ILE A 195 -25.76 -5.73 32.61
C ILE A 195 -27.20 -5.47 33.06
N GLU A 196 -28.10 -5.29 32.11
CA GLU A 196 -29.51 -5.00 32.37
C GLU A 196 -30.32 -6.26 32.71
N SER A 197 -29.76 -7.44 32.45
CA SER A 197 -30.40 -8.71 32.80
C SER A 197 -30.50 -8.89 34.32
N GLU A 198 -31.69 -9.22 34.81
CA GLU A 198 -31.91 -9.64 36.19
C GLU A 198 -31.43 -11.09 36.37
N ASN A 199 -30.12 -11.29 36.57
CA ASN A 199 -29.53 -12.60 36.80
C ASN A 199 -28.61 -12.59 38.03
N ASP A 200 -28.80 -13.56 38.93
CA ASP A 200 -28.04 -13.70 40.17
C ASP A 200 -26.53 -13.95 39.95
N ASN A 201 -26.14 -14.39 38.75
CA ASN A 201 -24.74 -14.67 38.38
C ASN A 201 -24.14 -13.69 37.35
N TYR A 202 -24.59 -12.44 37.36
CA TYR A 202 -24.20 -11.43 36.37
C TYR A 202 -22.67 -11.23 36.27
N ASP A 203 -21.95 -11.20 37.39
CA ASP A 203 -20.50 -10.93 37.39
C ASP A 203 -19.70 -12.02 36.67
N ALA A 204 -20.08 -13.30 36.82
CA ALA A 204 -19.41 -14.41 36.12
C ALA A 204 -19.69 -14.38 34.62
N LEU A 205 -20.94 -14.10 34.23
CA LEU A 205 -21.36 -14.00 32.83
C LEU A 205 -20.69 -12.83 32.11
N ILE A 206 -20.60 -11.67 32.76
CA ILE A 206 -19.89 -10.50 32.23
C ILE A 206 -18.39 -10.82 32.09
N GLY A 207 -17.79 -11.46 33.10
CA GLY A 207 -16.39 -11.87 33.04
C GLY A 207 -16.10 -12.89 31.93
N GLU A 208 -17.01 -13.82 31.65
CA GLU A 208 -16.91 -14.75 30.52
C GLU A 208 -17.10 -14.04 29.17
N TYR A 209 -18.02 -13.08 29.09
CA TYR A 209 -18.26 -12.30 27.88
C TYR A 209 -17.06 -11.40 27.50
N ILE A 210 -16.44 -10.76 28.49
CA ILE A 210 -15.21 -9.96 28.31
C ILE A 210 -14.10 -10.84 27.77
N ARG A 211 -13.87 -12.03 28.36
CA ARG A 211 -12.85 -12.98 27.90
C ARG A 211 -13.12 -13.53 26.51
N SER A 212 -14.39 -13.79 26.18
CA SER A 212 -14.80 -14.25 24.85
C SER A 212 -14.57 -13.18 23.75
N ASN A 213 -14.46 -11.91 24.15
CA ASN A 213 -14.21 -10.77 23.28
C ASN A 213 -12.93 -10.02 23.69
N ALA A 214 -11.90 -10.73 24.17
CA ALA A 214 -10.70 -10.15 24.76
C ALA A 214 -10.01 -9.12 23.86
N ASP A 215 -9.83 -9.43 22.57
CA ASP A 215 -9.22 -8.52 21.59
C ASP A 215 -9.92 -7.14 21.52
N TYR A 216 -11.24 -7.11 21.73
CA TYR A 216 -12.00 -5.87 21.74
C TYR A 216 -11.91 -5.16 23.10
N PHE A 217 -12.18 -5.88 24.20
CA PHE A 217 -12.23 -5.27 25.53
C PHE A 217 -10.85 -4.88 26.08
N ASP A 218 -9.78 -5.59 25.73
CA ASP A 218 -8.41 -5.19 26.11
C ASP A 218 -8.04 -3.83 25.52
N ASN A 219 -8.37 -3.64 24.24
CA ASN A 219 -8.21 -2.36 23.57
C ASN A 219 -9.15 -1.29 24.14
N LEU A 220 -10.41 -1.64 24.44
CA LEU A 220 -11.38 -0.70 25.00
C LEU A 220 -10.94 -0.20 26.38
N ILE A 221 -10.62 -1.12 27.30
CA ILE A 221 -10.19 -0.87 28.68
C ILE A 221 -8.88 -0.06 28.68
N GLY A 222 -7.93 -0.40 27.81
CA GLY A 222 -6.66 0.32 27.66
C GLY A 222 -6.83 1.79 27.26
N ASN A 223 -7.94 2.15 26.61
CA ASN A 223 -8.23 3.52 26.16
C ASN A 223 -9.06 4.34 27.17
N ILE A 224 -9.57 3.74 28.24
CA ILE A 224 -10.36 4.46 29.25
C ILE A 224 -9.43 5.12 30.27
N SER A 225 -9.44 6.45 30.30
CA SER A 225 -8.62 7.22 31.23
C SER A 225 -9.03 6.99 32.70
N GLY A 226 -8.04 6.71 33.54
CA GLY A 226 -8.22 6.67 35.00
C GLY A 226 -8.77 5.36 35.56
N ILE A 227 -8.74 4.26 34.79
CA ILE A 227 -8.90 2.91 35.35
C ILE A 227 -7.68 2.60 36.23
N TYR A 228 -7.90 2.15 37.46
CA TYR A 228 -6.81 1.83 38.38
C TYR A 228 -6.24 0.44 38.17
N SER A 229 -7.06 -0.53 37.76
CA SER A 229 -6.60 -1.91 37.54
C SER A 229 -7.17 -2.51 36.26
N PRO A 230 -6.61 -2.15 35.09
CA PRO A 230 -7.06 -2.64 33.78
C PRO A 230 -7.04 -4.16 33.65
N ILE A 231 -5.98 -4.81 34.15
CA ILE A 231 -5.78 -6.27 34.04
C ILE A 231 -6.86 -7.02 34.83
N LEU A 232 -7.17 -6.57 36.05
CA LEU A 232 -8.24 -7.18 36.85
C LEU A 232 -9.61 -7.01 36.18
N LEU A 233 -9.83 -5.90 35.49
CA LEU A 233 -11.07 -5.64 34.78
C LEU A 233 -11.25 -6.54 33.55
N ALA A 234 -10.16 -6.86 32.86
CA ALA A 234 -10.15 -7.73 31.69
C ALA A 234 -10.20 -9.23 32.05
N GLU A 235 -9.44 -9.65 33.06
CA GLU A 235 -9.23 -11.07 33.36
C GLU A 235 -10.10 -11.58 34.52
N ASN A 236 -10.44 -10.73 35.50
CA ASN A 236 -11.08 -11.12 36.76
C ASN A 236 -12.18 -10.12 37.18
N TRP A 237 -13.20 -9.98 36.32
CA TRP A 237 -14.30 -9.04 36.51
C TRP A 237 -14.93 -9.10 37.90
N GLU A 238 -15.21 -10.29 38.43
CA GLU A 238 -15.81 -10.50 39.76
C GLU A 238 -15.07 -9.72 40.88
N VAL A 239 -13.73 -9.73 40.85
CA VAL A 239 -12.87 -9.14 41.89
C VAL A 239 -12.44 -7.70 41.54
N ALA A 240 -12.78 -7.22 40.34
CA ALA A 240 -12.42 -5.89 39.90
C ALA A 240 -13.08 -4.80 40.77
N ARG A 241 -12.38 -3.67 40.94
CA ARG A 241 -12.89 -2.55 41.73
C ARG A 241 -14.19 -2.04 41.15
N LEU A 242 -15.22 -1.89 41.99
CA LEU A 242 -16.54 -1.38 41.58
C LEU A 242 -16.45 -0.05 40.80
N ARG A 243 -15.53 0.84 41.19
CA ARG A 243 -15.29 2.11 40.50
C ARG A 243 -14.80 1.93 39.06
N ASP A 244 -13.96 0.94 38.81
CA ASP A 244 -13.43 0.63 37.48
C ASP A 244 -14.49 -0.09 36.63
N LYS A 245 -15.29 -1.00 37.24
CA LYS A 245 -16.49 -1.58 36.62
C LYS A 245 -17.43 -0.50 36.10
N TYR A 246 -17.82 0.45 36.96
CA TYR A 246 -18.69 1.57 36.58
C TYR A 246 -18.10 2.44 35.47
N LYS A 247 -16.78 2.62 35.43
CA LYS A 247 -16.14 3.39 34.35
C LYS A 247 -16.24 2.69 33.01
N LEU A 248 -16.04 1.37 32.97
CA LEU A 248 -16.22 0.58 31.75
C LEU A 248 -17.67 0.60 31.29
N VAL A 249 -18.62 0.36 32.20
CA VAL A 249 -20.05 0.37 31.89
C VAL A 249 -20.46 1.72 31.30
N ASN A 250 -20.14 2.83 31.97
CA ASN A 250 -20.47 4.17 31.47
C ASN A 250 -19.80 4.48 30.12
N TYR A 251 -18.59 3.97 29.88
CA TYR A 251 -17.92 4.12 28.61
C TYR A 251 -18.63 3.34 27.49
N VAL A 252 -19.05 2.10 27.78
CA VAL A 252 -19.80 1.24 26.87
C VAL A 252 -21.12 1.91 26.47
N TYR A 253 -21.92 2.41 27.41
CA TYR A 253 -23.17 3.12 27.10
C TYR A 253 -22.93 4.35 26.22
N ARG A 254 -21.96 5.20 26.57
CA ARG A 254 -21.64 6.40 25.75
C ARG A 254 -21.17 6.03 24.35
N ARG A 255 -20.40 4.95 24.21
CA ARG A 255 -19.91 4.48 22.92
C ARG A 255 -21.04 3.89 22.08
N PHE A 256 -21.95 3.15 22.71
CA PHE A 256 -23.15 2.61 22.08
C PHE A 256 -24.05 3.73 21.57
N GLU A 257 -24.40 4.72 22.41
CA GLU A 257 -25.19 5.89 22.03
C GLU A 257 -24.53 6.69 20.89
N TYR A 258 -23.21 6.84 20.93
CA TYR A 258 -22.48 7.51 19.85
C TYR A 258 -22.59 6.76 18.53
N LEU A 259 -22.50 5.43 18.55
CA LEU A 259 -22.58 4.61 17.35
C LEU A 259 -24.01 4.46 16.81
N GLU A 260 -25.04 4.52 17.65
CA GLU A 260 -26.45 4.55 17.22
C GLU A 260 -26.83 5.86 16.52
N ASN A 261 -26.21 6.98 16.89
CA ASN A 261 -26.55 8.31 16.40
C ASN A 261 -25.71 8.78 15.18
N VAL A 262 -24.84 7.93 14.63
CA VAL A 262 -23.90 8.23 13.52
C VAL A 262 -24.28 7.47 12.23
#